data_AF-A0A4Y2NMB4-F1
#
_entry.id   AF-A0A4Y2NMB4-F1
#
_cell.length_a   1.000
_cell.length_b   1.000
_cell.length_c   1.000
_cell.angle_alpha   90.00
_cell.angle_beta   90.00
_cell.angle_gamma   90.00
#
_symmetry.space_group_name_H-M   'P 1'
#
loop_
_entity.id
_entity.type
_entity.pdbx_description
1 polymer ?
#
loop_
_entity_poly.entity_id
_entity_poly.type
_entity_poly.pdbx_seq_one_letter_code
_entity_poly.pdbx_strand_id
1 'polypeptide(L)'
;MAWSLAHWRTYPVRWIGRGGSVAWPLRSPYLNPLDFFFWGHTKSLVYETPVDSAEDLVARIVDTVDKINTPPGIFQKMRQSFLRRCELCNGTRGHHLEHLL
;
A
#
# COMPACT_ATOMS: atom_id res chain seq x y z
N MET A 1 28.29 3.53 0.00
CA MET A 1 26.97 4.04 -0.44
C MET A 1 26.04 4.01 0.76
N ALA A 2 25.93 5.13 1.48
CA ALA A 2 25.21 5.20 2.76
C ALA A 2 23.72 5.42 2.48
N TRP A 3 22.90 4.41 2.76
CA TRP A 3 21.45 4.57 2.85
C TRP A 3 21.16 5.50 4.04
N SER A 4 20.64 6.70 3.79
CA SER A 4 20.25 7.62 4.85
C SER A 4 19.20 6.97 5.76
N LEU A 5 19.54 6.78 7.04
CA LEU A 5 18.74 6.03 8.03
C LEU A 5 17.51 6.80 8.56
N ALA A 6 17.18 7.97 8.01
CA ALA A 6 16.18 8.87 8.59
C ALA A 6 15.15 9.42 7.59
N HIS A 7 14.70 8.63 6.61
CA HIS A 7 13.66 9.04 5.66
C HIS A 7 12.37 9.54 6.32
N TRP A 8 12.05 9.09 7.54
CA TRP A 8 10.89 9.57 8.30
C TRP A 8 10.97 11.09 8.62
N ARG A 9 12.18 11.66 8.74
CA ARG A 9 12.37 13.10 9.04
C ARG A 9 11.83 13.99 7.93
N THR A 10 11.83 13.50 6.69
CA THR A 10 11.31 14.20 5.51
C THR A 10 9.77 14.12 5.43
N TYR A 11 9.16 13.14 6.10
CA TYR A 11 7.72 12.86 6.04
C TYR A 11 7.11 12.73 7.45
N PRO A 12 7.17 13.79 8.27
CA PRO A 12 6.61 13.76 9.62
C PRO A 12 5.12 13.43 9.55
N VAL A 13 4.66 12.57 10.47
CA VAL A 13 3.28 12.04 10.57
C VAL A 13 2.70 11.36 9.32
N ARG A 14 3.45 11.28 8.22
CA ARG A 14 3.02 10.68 6.94
C ARG A 14 3.79 9.40 6.61
N TRP A 15 4.84 9.08 7.37
CA TRP A 15 5.65 7.89 7.18
C TRP A 15 4.89 6.61 7.60
N ILE A 16 4.72 5.70 6.65
CA ILE A 16 4.17 4.36 6.86
C ILE A 16 5.34 3.37 6.80
N GLY A 17 5.88 3.00 7.96
CA GLY A 17 7.04 2.11 8.07
C GLY A 17 7.73 2.18 9.43
N ARG A 18 8.84 1.45 9.58
CA ARG A 18 9.63 1.47 10.82
C ARG A 18 10.24 2.85 11.08
N GLY A 19 10.27 3.27 12.34
CA GLY A 19 10.85 4.55 12.77
C GLY A 19 9.94 5.78 12.61
N GLY A 20 8.67 5.59 12.22
CA GLY A 20 7.66 6.64 12.22
C GLY A 20 6.99 6.87 13.57
N SER A 21 6.09 7.85 13.61
CA SER A 21 5.25 8.14 14.79
C SER A 21 4.26 7.03 15.13
N VAL A 22 3.90 6.20 14.14
CA VAL A 22 3.05 5.01 14.32
C VAL A 22 3.96 3.78 14.29
N ALA A 23 3.88 2.95 15.34
CA ALA A 23 4.58 1.69 15.41
C ALA A 23 3.91 0.66 14.49
N TRP A 24 4.53 0.39 13.34
CA TRP A 24 4.08 -0.65 12.42
C TRP A 24 4.70 -2.00 12.80
N PRO A 25 3.90 -3.08 12.94
CA PRO A 25 4.41 -4.40 13.22
C PRO A 25 5.32 -4.92 12.10
N LEU A 26 6.30 -5.75 12.48
CA LEU A 26 7.27 -6.32 11.55
C LEU A 26 6.58 -7.33 10.61
N ARG A 27 6.82 -7.21 9.29
CA ARG A 27 6.33 -8.13 8.25
C ARG A 27 4.79 -8.29 8.23
N SER A 28 4.06 -7.18 8.27
CA SER A 28 2.59 -7.20 8.18
C SER A 28 2.08 -6.57 6.87
N PRO A 29 2.29 -7.23 5.71
CA PRO A 29 1.80 -6.72 4.42
C PRO A 29 0.28 -6.54 4.42
N TYR A 30 -0.46 -7.35 5.21
CA TYR A 30 -1.91 -7.21 5.39
C TYR A 30 -2.33 -5.92 6.09
N LEU A 31 -1.43 -5.23 6.80
CA LEU A 31 -1.76 -3.98 7.48
C LEU A 31 -1.27 -2.75 6.71
N ASN A 32 -0.44 -2.92 5.69
CA ASN A 32 0.01 -1.81 4.86
C ASN A 32 -0.97 -1.59 3.69
N PRO A 33 -1.69 -0.45 3.63
CA PRO A 33 -2.62 -0.17 2.52
C PRO A 33 -1.97 -0.14 1.15
N LEU A 34 -0.68 0.17 1.08
CA LEU A 34 0.05 0.10 -0.18
C LEU A 34 0.20 -1.35 -0.65
N ASP A 35 0.46 -2.27 0.26
CA ASP A 35 0.70 -3.69 -0.07
C ASP A 35 -0.60 -4.45 -0.34
N PHE A 36 -1.62 -4.32 0.53
CA PHE A 36 -2.86 -5.09 0.38
C PHE A 36 -3.83 -4.54 -0.68
N PHE A 37 -3.66 -3.30 -1.11
CA PHE A 37 -4.59 -2.62 -2.03
C PHE A 37 -3.87 -2.00 -3.23
N PHE A 38 -2.99 -1.03 -3.00
CA PHE A 38 -2.50 -0.17 -4.07
C PHE A 38 -1.60 -0.92 -5.08
N TRP A 39 -0.51 -1.55 -4.61
CA TRP A 39 0.51 -2.10 -5.50
C TRP A 39 0.02 -3.27 -6.34
N GLY A 40 -0.82 -4.14 -5.79
CA GLY A 40 -1.44 -5.23 -6.56
C GLY A 40 -2.34 -4.69 -7.66
N HIS A 41 -3.18 -3.71 -7.34
CA HIS A 41 -4.11 -3.12 -8.29
C HIS A 41 -3.40 -2.30 -9.38
N THR A 42 -2.44 -1.46 -9.01
CA THR A 42 -1.64 -0.69 -9.96
C THR A 42 -0.88 -1.61 -10.92
N LYS A 43 -0.23 -2.67 -10.42
CA LYS A 43 0.47 -3.62 -11.30
C LYS A 43 -0.48 -4.33 -12.26
N SER A 44 -1.65 -4.75 -11.79
CA SER A 44 -2.66 -5.40 -12.63
C SER A 44 -3.09 -4.52 -13.81
N LEU A 45 -3.18 -3.20 -13.62
CA LEU A 45 -3.60 -2.26 -14.65
C LEU A 45 -2.44 -1.85 -15.57
N VAL A 46 -1.27 -1.55 -15.00
CA VAL A 46 -0.08 -1.16 -15.78
C VAL A 46 0.36 -2.25 -16.74
N TYR A 47 0.30 -3.51 -16.31
CA TYR A 47 0.75 -4.68 -17.07
C TYR A 47 -0.41 -5.46 -17.72
N GLU A 48 -1.60 -4.86 -17.85
CA GLU A 48 -2.73 -5.48 -18.56
C GLU A 48 -2.37 -5.75 -20.03
N THR A 49 -1.56 -4.88 -20.62
CA THR A 49 -0.97 -5.07 -21.95
C THR A 49 0.56 -4.99 -21.87
N PRO A 50 1.29 -5.57 -22.85
CA PRO A 50 2.74 -5.44 -22.92
C PRO A 50 3.17 -3.96 -22.88
N VAL A 51 4.29 -3.71 -22.20
CA VAL A 51 4.89 -2.38 -22.05
C VAL A 51 6.11 -2.33 -22.96
N ASP A 52 6.14 -1.33 -23.84
CA ASP A 52 7.11 -1.30 -24.95
C ASP A 52 8.34 -0.42 -24.66
N SER A 53 8.24 0.49 -23.67
CA SER A 53 9.36 1.34 -23.25
C SER A 53 9.24 1.82 -21.80
N ALA A 54 10.31 2.43 -21.28
CA ALA A 54 10.30 3.04 -19.95
C ALA A 54 9.39 4.28 -19.89
N GLU A 55 9.29 5.05 -20.97
CA GLU A 55 8.42 6.21 -21.08
C GLU A 55 6.95 5.79 -21.07
N ASP A 56 6.60 4.74 -21.81
CA ASP A 56 5.26 4.13 -21.79
C ASP A 56 4.92 3.62 -20.38
N LEU A 57 5.87 2.94 -19.71
CA LEU A 57 5.68 2.49 -18.33
C LEU A 57 5.35 3.65 -17.38
N VAL A 58 6.09 4.75 -17.46
CA VAL A 58 5.86 5.94 -16.61
C VAL A 58 4.48 6.55 -16.91
N ALA A 59 4.14 6.72 -18.18
CA ALA A 59 2.84 7.27 -18.57
C ALA A 59 1.68 6.40 -18.06
N ARG A 60 1.79 5.07 -18.18
CA ARG A 60 0.79 4.12 -17.67
C ARG A 60 0.68 4.13 -16.16
N ILE A 61 1.79 4.28 -15.43
CA ILE A 61 1.75 4.41 -13.97
C ILE A 61 0.94 5.65 -13.57
N VAL A 62 1.19 6.80 -14.20
CA VAL A 62 0.47 8.05 -13.90
C VAL A 62 -1.03 7.88 -14.19
N ASP A 63 -1.39 7.43 -15.39
CA ASP A 63 -2.79 7.22 -15.79
C ASP A 63 -3.50 6.20 -14.88
N THR A 64 -2.82 5.12 -14.52
CA THR A 64 -3.35 4.11 -13.60
C THR A 64 -3.62 4.69 -12.22
N VAL A 65 -2.69 5.49 -11.68
CA VAL A 65 -2.86 6.10 -10.36
C VAL A 65 -4.02 7.10 -10.37
N ASP A 66 -4.18 7.88 -11.44
CA ASP A 66 -5.32 8.79 -11.60
C ASP A 66 -6.63 8.02 -11.69
N LYS A 67 -6.68 6.92 -12.45
CA LYS A 67 -7.84 6.02 -12.52
C LYS A 67 -8.19 5.41 -11.16
N ILE A 68 -7.21 5.05 -10.34
CA ILE A 68 -7.45 4.51 -8.98
C ILE A 68 -7.98 5.59 -8.04
N ASN A 69 -7.51 6.83 -8.18
CA ASN A 69 -7.89 7.96 -7.32
C ASN A 69 -9.24 8.61 -7.70
N THR A 70 -9.71 8.41 -8.93
CA THR A 70 -10.93 9.04 -9.46
C THR A 70 -12.24 8.56 -8.82
N PRO A 71 -12.46 7.24 -8.57
CA PRO A 71 -13.69 6.75 -7.99
C PRO A 71 -13.97 7.32 -6.60
N PRO A 72 -15.16 7.91 -6.37
CA PRO A 72 -15.51 8.43 -5.07
C PRO A 72 -15.56 7.30 -4.03
N GLY A 73 -15.06 7.59 -2.83
CA GLY A 73 -15.10 6.65 -1.71
C GLY A 73 -14.03 5.56 -1.71
N ILE A 74 -13.07 5.56 -2.67
CA ILE A 74 -11.98 4.57 -2.67
C ILE A 74 -11.17 4.58 -1.37
N PHE A 75 -10.87 5.78 -0.84
CA PHE A 75 -10.16 5.93 0.43
C PHE A 75 -11.01 5.54 1.65
N GLN A 76 -12.34 5.69 1.58
CA GLN A 76 -13.24 5.23 2.63
C GLN A 76 -13.28 3.71 2.69
N LYS A 77 -13.40 3.04 1.53
CA LYS A 77 -13.34 1.59 1.41
C LYS A 77 -11.99 1.04 1.89
N MET A 78 -10.88 1.68 1.49
CA MET A 78 -9.54 1.33 1.96
C MET A 78 -9.45 1.41 3.49
N ARG A 79 -9.97 2.49 4.10
CA ARG A 79 -9.97 2.68 5.56
C ARG A 79 -10.81 1.63 6.29
N GLN A 80 -12.01 1.33 5.79
CA GLN A 80 -12.85 0.26 6.34
C GLN A 80 -12.16 -1.10 6.26
N SER A 81 -11.51 -1.37 5.13
CA SER A 81 -10.78 -2.60 4.90
C SER A 81 -9.55 -2.71 5.81
N PHE A 82 -8.85 -1.60 6.06
CA PHE A 82 -7.77 -1.53 7.06
C PHE A 82 -8.28 -1.87 8.47
N LEU A 83 -9.38 -1.24 8.92
CA LEU A 83 -9.97 -1.51 10.24
C LEU A 83 -10.36 -2.98 10.40
N ARG A 84 -11.04 -3.56 9.40
CA ARG A 84 -11.39 -5.00 9.38
C ARG A 84 -10.15 -5.89 9.51
N ARG A 85 -9.05 -5.56 8.82
CA ARG A 85 -7.79 -6.32 8.93
C ARG A 85 -7.14 -6.19 10.30
N CYS A 86 -7.21 -5.02 10.94
CA CYS A 86 -6.74 -4.84 12.31
C CYS A 86 -7.54 -5.71 13.30
N GLU A 87 -8.86 -5.74 13.16
CA GLU A 87 -9.75 -6.57 13.99
C GLU A 87 -9.45 -8.07 13.82
N LEU A 88 -9.29 -8.53 12.58
CA LEU A 88 -8.91 -9.91 12.28
C LEU A 88 -7.52 -10.26 12.81
N CYS A 89 -6.55 -9.36 12.68
CA CYS A 89 -5.20 -9.54 13.23
C CYS A 89 -5.26 -9.70 14.76
N ASN A 90 -6.08 -8.91 15.44
CA ASN A 90 -6.28 -9.03 16.88
C ASN A 90 -6.95 -10.37 17.26
N GLY A 91 -8.01 -10.75 16.54
CA GLY A 91 -8.71 -12.02 16.76
C GLY A 91 -7.84 -13.26 16.51
N THR A 92 -6.89 -13.16 15.59
CA THR A 92 -5.91 -14.22 15.27
C THR A 92 -4.63 -14.13 16.07
N ARG A 93 -4.52 -13.23 17.06
CA ARG A 93 -3.30 -13.00 17.86
C ARG A 93 -2.05 -12.76 17.00
N GLY A 94 -2.20 -12.13 15.84
CA GLY A 94 -1.11 -11.80 14.92
C GLY A 94 -0.68 -12.94 13.97
N HIS A 95 -1.45 -14.03 13.87
CA HIS A 95 -1.24 -15.05 12.85
C HIS A 95 -1.63 -14.56 11.44
N HIS A 96 -1.22 -15.32 10.41
CA HIS A 96 -1.43 -14.95 9.01
C HIS A 96 -2.92 -14.87 8.64
N LEU A 97 -3.29 -13.87 7.84
CA LEU A 97 -4.68 -13.56 7.49
C LEU A 97 -5.15 -14.14 6.15
N GLU A 98 -4.31 -14.91 5.44
CA GLU A 98 -4.58 -15.37 4.06
C GLU A 98 -5.85 -16.21 3.92
N HIS A 99 -6.29 -16.89 4.98
CA HIS A 99 -7.50 -17.72 4.97
C HIS A 99 -8.76 -17.01 5.47
N LEU A 100 -8.68 -15.71 5.79
CA LEU A 100 -9.71 -14.99 6.55
C LEU A 100 -10.23 -13.72 5.87
N LEU A 101 -9.70 -13.35 4.70
CA LEU A 101 -9.95 -12.06 4.03
C LEU A 101 -10.66 -12.18 2.69
#